data_AF-A0A413YRV6-F1
#
_entry.id   AF-A0A413YRV6-F1
#
_cell.length_a   1.000
_cell.length_b   1.000
_cell.length_c   1.000
_cell.angle_alpha   90.00
_cell.angle_beta   90.00
_cell.angle_gamma   90.00
#
_symmetry.space_group_name_H-M   'P 1'
#
loop_
_entity.id
_entity.type
_entity.pdbx_description
1 polymer ?
#
loop_
_entity_poly.entity_id
_entity_poly.type
_entity_poly.pdbx_seq_one_letter_code
_entity_poly.pdbx_strand_id
1 'polypeptide(L)'
;MEKVITLEEALKIIGELENENVELREELEYYKNRKLSGRQKHNAKWMAIYNDFVAGYESGMTMIEIARRNNVSERTIYRYKAYYDKIKENGN
;
A
#
# COMPACT_ATOMS: atom_id res chain seq x y z
N MET A 1 -4.26 26.89 -27.95
CA MET A 1 -3.27 27.83 -28.50
C MET A 1 -1.98 27.07 -28.68
N GLU A 2 -1.55 26.85 -29.93
CA GLU A 2 -0.21 26.32 -30.19
C GLU A 2 0.81 27.36 -29.72
N LYS A 3 1.61 27.00 -28.71
CA LYS A 3 2.80 27.79 -28.39
C LYS A 3 3.81 27.53 -29.50
N VAL A 4 4.06 28.52 -30.34
CA VAL A 4 5.21 28.50 -31.26
C VAL A 4 6.45 28.65 -30.40
N ILE A 5 7.02 27.52 -29.99
CA ILE A 5 8.26 27.47 -29.21
C ILE A 5 9.40 27.50 -30.22
N THR A 6 10.38 28.38 -30.02
CA THR A 6 11.58 28.35 -30.85
C THR A 6 12.42 27.12 -30.47
N LEU A 7 13.22 26.61 -31.42
CA LEU A 7 14.07 25.43 -31.19
C LEU A 7 15.01 25.63 -29.98
N GLU A 8 15.51 26.85 -29.80
CA GLU A 8 16.42 27.22 -28.72
C GLU A 8 15.73 27.23 -27.34
N GLU A 9 14.52 27.75 -27.26
CA GLU A 9 13.69 27.65 -26.04
C GLU A 9 13.32 26.21 -25.73
N ALA A 10 13.00 25.40 -26.74
CA ALA A 10 12.69 23.98 -26.54
C ALA A 10 13.90 23.22 -25.97
N LEU A 11 15.11 23.48 -26.47
CA LEU A 11 16.35 22.90 -25.95
C LEU A 11 16.64 23.32 -24.51
N LYS A 12 16.36 24.58 -24.16
CA LYS A 12 16.52 25.07 -22.78
C LYS A 12 15.55 24.37 -21.82
N ILE A 13 14.28 24.21 -22.22
CA ILE A 13 13.27 23.51 -21.43
C ILE A 13 13.65 22.03 -21.25
N ILE A 14 14.15 21.38 -22.30
CA ILE A 14 14.60 19.98 -22.21
C ILE A 14 15.73 19.85 -21.19
N GLY A 15 16.73 20.74 -21.22
CA GLY A 15 17.84 20.72 -20.26
C GLY A 15 17.39 20.95 -18.81
N GLU A 16 16.43 21.85 -18.59
CA GLU A 16 15.84 22.07 -17.26
C GLU A 16 15.09 20.82 -16.76
N LEU A 17 14.31 20.17 -17.62
CA LEU A 17 13.57 18.95 -17.31
C LEU A 17 14.48 17.73 -17.09
N GLU A 18 15.62 17.66 -17.77
CA GLU A 18 16.62 16.61 -17.56
C GLU A 18 17.26 16.74 -16.18
N ASN A 19 17.65 17.95 -15.77
CA ASN A 19 18.17 18.21 -14.43
C ASN A 19 17.15 17.88 -13.34
N GLU A 20 15.90 18.33 -13.50
CA GLU A 20 14.80 18.01 -12.59
C GLU A 20 14.57 16.49 -12.49
N ASN A 21 14.66 15.77 -13.62
CA ASN A 21 14.55 14.30 -13.61
C ASN A 21 15.68 13.62 -12.83
N VAL A 22 16.90 14.15 -12.88
CA VAL A 22 18.03 13.59 -12.10
C VAL A 22 17.76 13.77 -10.62
N GLU A 23 17.41 14.98 -10.19
CA GLU A 23 17.11 15.29 -8.78
C GLU A 23 15.95 14.44 -8.24
N LEU A 24 14.87 14.32 -9.01
CA LEU A 24 13.71 13.49 -8.64
C LEU A 24 14.08 12.00 -8.52
N ARG A 25 14.97 11.49 -9.36
CA ARG A 25 15.45 10.09 -9.27
C ARG A 25 16.28 9.86 -8.02
N GLU A 26 17.14 10.81 -7.66
CA GLU A 26 17.94 10.74 -6.43
C GLU A 26 17.06 10.80 -5.18
N GLU A 27 16.06 11.68 -5.16
CA GLU A 27 15.10 11.77 -4.04
C GLU A 27 14.26 10.48 -3.91
N LEU A 28 13.84 9.91 -5.04
CA LEU A 28 13.09 8.65 -5.05
C LEU A 28 13.93 7.48 -4.54
N GLU A 29 15.21 7.43 -4.91
CA GLU A 29 16.16 6.43 -4.41
C GLU A 29 16.45 6.62 -2.91
N TYR A 30 16.54 7.87 -2.44
CA TYR A 30 16.62 8.17 -1.01
C TYR A 30 15.39 7.64 -0.25
N TYR A 31 14.17 7.88 -0.75
CA TYR A 31 12.95 7.38 -0.08
C TYR A 31 12.80 5.86 -0.11
N LYS A 32 13.23 5.20 -1.20
CA LYS A 32 13.26 3.73 -1.27
C LYS A 32 14.19 3.12 -0.23
N ASN A 33 15.36 3.72 -0.05
CA ASN A 33 16.40 3.22 0.85
C ASN A 33 16.23 3.70 2.30
N ARG A 34 15.36 4.68 2.55
CA ARG A 34 15.10 5.18 3.90
C ARG A 34 14.39 4.12 4.72
N LYS A 35 15.01 3.72 5.84
CA LYS A 35 14.29 2.98 6.89
C LYS A 35 13.12 3.85 7.37
N LEU A 36 11.89 3.39 7.14
CA LEU A 36 10.69 3.98 7.73
C LEU A 36 10.76 3.78 9.25
N SER A 37 11.38 4.73 9.96
CA SER A 37 11.36 4.77 11.41
C SER A 37 9.95 5.13 11.87
N GLY A 38 9.23 4.13 12.40
CA GLY A 38 7.86 4.31 12.88
C GLY A 38 7.09 2.99 12.95
N ARG A 39 5.91 3.04 13.58
CA ARG A 39 4.96 1.92 13.57
C ARG A 39 4.49 1.72 12.13
N GLN A 40 4.87 0.61 11.50
CA GLN A 40 4.32 0.26 10.19
C GLN A 40 2.80 0.16 10.31
N LYS A 41 2.08 0.98 9.53
CA LYS A 41 0.64 0.77 9.31
C LYS A 41 0.44 -0.63 8.73
N HIS A 42 -0.75 -1.20 8.94
CA HIS A 42 -1.09 -2.54 8.45
C HIS A 42 -0.59 -2.71 7.01
N ASN A 43 0.43 -3.55 6.85
CA ASN A 43 1.18 -3.67 5.61
C ASN A 43 0.42 -4.57 4.62
N ALA A 44 0.94 -4.70 3.40
CA ALA A 44 0.34 -5.55 2.36
C ALA A 44 0.09 -6.99 2.85
N LYS A 45 1.01 -7.56 3.65
CA LYS A 45 0.84 -8.88 4.24
C LYS A 45 -0.35 -8.95 5.20
N TRP A 46 -0.55 -7.92 6.03
CA TRP A 46 -1.70 -7.85 6.93
C TRP A 46 -3.02 -7.76 6.15
N MET A 47 -3.07 -6.91 5.12
CA MET A 47 -4.27 -6.75 4.28
C MET A 47 -4.64 -8.05 3.57
N ALA A 48 -3.66 -8.78 3.04
CA ALA A 48 -3.90 -10.07 2.39
C ALA A 48 -4.55 -11.09 3.35
N ILE A 49 -3.97 -11.27 4.54
CA ILE A 49 -4.49 -12.22 5.54
C ILE A 49 -5.87 -11.77 6.05
N TYR A 50 -6.10 -10.45 6.20
CA TYR A 50 -7.40 -9.93 6.60
C TYR A 50 -8.48 -10.18 5.53
N ASN A 51 -8.17 -9.97 4.25
CA ASN A 51 -9.11 -10.25 3.15
C ASN A 51 -9.43 -11.74 3.06
N ASP A 52 -8.43 -12.61 3.20
CA ASP A 52 -8.62 -14.06 3.26
C ASP A 52 -9.46 -14.48 4.48
N PHE A 53 -9.29 -13.79 5.61
CA PHE A 53 -10.16 -13.96 6.77
C PHE A 53 -11.61 -13.57 6.45
N VAL A 54 -11.86 -12.39 5.85
CA VAL A 54 -13.22 -11.94 5.52
C VAL A 54 -13.90 -12.93 4.57
N ALA A 55 -13.21 -13.33 3.49
CA ALA A 55 -13.74 -14.29 2.53
C ALA A 55 -14.01 -15.67 3.17
N GLY A 56 -13.10 -16.15 4.02
CA GLY A 56 -13.29 -17.40 4.76
C GLY A 56 -14.44 -17.33 5.76
N TYR A 57 -14.56 -16.22 6.49
CA TYR A 57 -15.59 -16.04 7.50
C TYR A 57 -16.98 -15.89 6.88
N GLU A 58 -17.12 -15.11 5.82
CA GLU A 58 -18.40 -14.92 5.09
C GLU A 58 -18.82 -16.19 4.33
N SER A 59 -17.87 -17.06 3.94
CA SER A 59 -18.17 -18.37 3.36
C SER A 59 -18.50 -19.47 4.40
N GLY A 60 -18.49 -19.13 5.70
CA GLY A 60 -18.84 -20.05 6.78
C GLY A 60 -17.70 -20.97 7.24
N MET A 61 -16.45 -20.72 6.85
CA MET A 61 -15.31 -21.45 7.41
C MET A 61 -15.12 -21.13 8.90
N THR A 62 -14.62 -22.11 9.64
CA THR A 62 -14.30 -21.91 11.04
C THR A 62 -13.04 -21.08 11.22
N MET A 63 -12.94 -20.39 12.36
CA MET A 63 -11.76 -19.59 12.72
C MET A 63 -10.45 -20.40 12.68
N ILE A 64 -10.53 -21.69 13.02
CA ILE A 64 -9.39 -22.62 13.05
C ILE A 64 -8.93 -22.95 11.62
N GLU A 65 -9.85 -23.19 10.70
CA GLU A 65 -9.54 -23.47 9.29
C GLU A 65 -8.90 -22.26 8.62
N ILE A 66 -9.44 -21.06 8.88
CA ILE A 66 -8.87 -19.81 8.36
C ILE A 66 -7.46 -19.58 8.91
N ALA A 67 -7.23 -19.86 10.20
CA ALA A 67 -5.92 -19.75 10.83
C ALA A 67 -4.89 -20.67 10.19
N ARG A 68 -5.25 -21.94 9.96
CA ARG A 68 -4.40 -22.94 9.30
C ARG A 68 -4.11 -22.55 7.84
N ARG A 69 -5.14 -22.15 7.09
CA ARG A 69 -5.01 -21.73 5.68
C ARG A 69 -4.03 -20.56 5.52
N ASN A 70 -4.08 -19.61 6.44
CA ASN A 70 -3.24 -18.42 6.42
C ASN A 70 -1.88 -18.58 7.14
N ASN A 71 -1.61 -19.75 7.73
CA ASN A 71 -0.44 -20.01 8.57
C ASN A 71 -0.25 -18.94 9.67
N VAL A 72 -1.34 -18.62 10.37
CA VAL A 72 -1.36 -17.68 11.51
C VAL A 72 -1.96 -18.32 12.75
N SER A 73 -1.67 -17.75 13.91
CA SER A 73 -2.30 -18.19 15.16
C SER A 73 -3.81 -17.92 15.14
N GLU A 74 -4.59 -18.77 15.81
CA GLU A 74 -6.03 -18.52 16.02
C GLU A 74 -6.29 -17.15 16.66
N ARG A 75 -5.41 -16.73 17.59
CA ARG A 75 -5.47 -15.40 18.23
C ARG A 75 -5.45 -14.27 17.19
N THR A 76 -4.72 -14.41 16.09
CA THR A 76 -4.69 -13.43 15.00
C THR A 76 -6.06 -13.33 14.34
N ILE A 77 -6.68 -14.48 14.05
CA ILE A 77 -8.00 -14.55 13.42
C ILE A 77 -9.08 -13.99 14.37
N TYR A 78 -9.02 -14.27 15.67
CA TYR A 78 -9.94 -13.65 16.65
C TYR A 78 -9.81 -12.12 16.71
N ARG A 79 -8.60 -11.56 16.58
CA ARG A 79 -8.42 -10.10 16.47
C ARG A 79 -9.01 -9.54 15.18
N TYR A 80 -8.95 -10.29 14.09
CA TYR A 80 -9.56 -9.89 12.81
C TYR A 80 -11.07 -9.91 12.90
N LYS A 81 -11.66 -10.90 13.56
CA LYS A 81 -13.09 -10.93 13.86
C LYS A 81 -13.50 -9.69 14.67
N ALA A 82 -12.82 -9.38 15.76
CA ALA A 82 -13.15 -8.20 16.56
C ALA A 82 -13.07 -6.89 15.76
N TYR A 83 -12.09 -6.79 14.85
CA TYR A 83 -11.97 -5.64 13.95
C TYR A 83 -13.09 -5.60 12.90
N TYR A 84 -13.44 -6.74 12.32
CA TYR A 84 -14.53 -6.89 11.36
C TYR A 84 -15.89 -6.54 11.99
N ASP A 85 -16.19 -7.08 13.17
CA ASP A 85 -17.41 -6.77 13.93
C ASP A 85 -17.50 -5.26 14.18
N LYS A 86 -16.40 -4.64 14.63
CA LYS A 86 -16.33 -3.19 14.84
C LYS A 86 -16.58 -2.40 13.56
N ILE A 87 -16.10 -2.83 12.40
CA ILE A 87 -16.37 -2.13 11.13
C ILE A 87 -17.84 -2.27 10.76
N LYS A 88 -18.41 -3.48 10.83
CA LYS A 88 -19.81 -3.73 10.53
C LYS A 88 -20.76 -2.93 11.44
N GLU A 89 -20.45 -2.81 12.72
CA GLU A 89 -21.20 -1.99 13.67
C GLU A 89 -21.14 -0.49 13.35
N ASN A 90 -20.03 -0.01 12.77
CA ASN A 90 -19.86 1.39 12.40
C ASN A 90 -20.38 1.74 10.98
N GLY A 91 -21.02 0.81 10.28
CA GLY A 91 -21.86 1.10 9.11
C GLY A 91 -21.14 1.62 7.86
N ASN A 92 -19.92 1.15 7.59
CA ASN A 92 -19.29 1.27 6.25
C ASN A 92 -19.43 -0.04 5.48
#